data_AF-A0A6P7IXZ3-F1
#
_entry.id   AF-A0A6P7IXZ3-F1
#
_cell.length_a   1.000
_cell.length_b   1.000
_cell.length_c   1.000
_cell.angle_alpha   90.00
_cell.angle_beta   90.00
_cell.angle_gamma   90.00
#
_symmetry.space_group_name_H-M   'P 1'
#
loop_
_entity.id
_entity.type
_entity.pdbx_description
1 polymer ?
#
loop_
_entity_poly.entity_id
_entity_poly.type
_entity_poly.pdbx_seq_one_letter_code
_entity_poly.pdbx_strand_id
1 'polypeptide(L)'
;MSRFSGLLRRTFGIVREHVGTDHLGNKYYFIPEQKSWTGRHVRAKRMVIAANPTEYEYVEGSIPIEWDAWIRGKRKEPPTMEEVLKNESSREHIKLKAKEVEERDLALQAKEYEEGLVATPAGTMAKGHAAATSFGKEEISEHPTSTANTFQPGSWAPTSKK
;
A
#
# COMPACT_ATOMS: atom_id res chain seq x y z
N MET A 1 -16.65 39.78 16.62
CA MET A 1 -15.76 40.07 15.46
C MET A 1 -15.70 38.78 14.64
N SER A 2 -16.12 38.63 13.39
CA SER A 2 -16.06 39.50 12.23
C SER A 2 -17.01 38.94 11.15
N ARG A 3 -18.16 39.59 10.89
CA ARG A 3 -19.07 39.21 9.79
C ARG A 3 -18.60 39.74 8.44
N PHE A 4 -17.82 40.82 8.44
CA PHE A 4 -17.31 41.46 7.24
C PHE A 4 -16.13 40.71 6.60
N SER A 5 -15.26 40.06 7.38
CA SER A 5 -14.17 39.23 6.81
C SER A 5 -14.68 37.98 6.09
N GLY A 6 -15.83 37.44 6.50
CA GLY A 6 -16.47 36.30 5.84
C GLY A 6 -17.01 36.64 4.45
N LEU A 7 -17.57 37.84 4.28
CA LEU A 7 -18.09 38.33 3.00
C LEU A 7 -16.95 38.58 1.99
N LEU A 8 -15.86 39.22 2.41
CA LEU A 8 -14.70 39.48 1.55
C LEU A 8 -13.94 38.21 1.15
N ARG A 9 -13.85 37.23 2.06
CA ARG A 9 -13.28 35.91 1.74
C ARG A 9 -14.13 35.14 0.74
N ARG A 10 -15.46 35.32 0.75
CA ARG A 10 -16.40 34.67 -0.19
C ARG A 10 -16.39 35.30 -1.59
N THR A 11 -16.06 36.59 -1.69
CA THR A 11 -15.97 37.26 -3.00
C THR A 11 -14.60 37.09 -3.66
N PHE A 12 -13.50 37.08 -2.90
CA PHE A 12 -12.14 37.05 -3.49
C PHE A 12 -11.36 35.74 -3.29
N GLY A 13 -11.81 34.84 -2.41
CA GLY A 13 -11.08 33.61 -2.07
C GLY A 13 -11.96 32.36 -2.05
N ILE A 14 -11.31 31.21 -2.04
CA ILE A 14 -11.98 29.93 -1.80
C ILE A 14 -12.24 29.82 -0.29
N VAL A 15 -13.51 29.85 0.10
CA VAL A 15 -13.91 29.58 1.49
C VAL A 15 -13.63 28.11 1.80
N ARG A 16 -12.87 27.86 2.87
CA ARG A 16 -12.58 26.53 3.40
C ARG A 16 -13.15 26.45 4.81
N GLU A 17 -13.98 25.45 5.06
CA GLU A 17 -14.53 25.15 6.38
C GLU A 17 -13.65 24.11 7.06
N HIS A 18 -13.18 24.40 8.27
CA HIS A 18 -12.41 23.44 9.06
C HIS A 18 -13.36 22.40 9.65
N VAL A 19 -13.15 21.14 9.31
CA VAL A 19 -14.03 20.04 9.72
C VAL A 19 -13.51 19.34 10.96
N GLY A 20 -12.20 19.08 11.02
CA GLY A 20 -11.61 18.39 12.15
C GLY A 20 -10.12 18.16 11.99
N THR A 21 -9.54 17.62 13.05
CA THR A 21 -8.13 17.25 13.14
C THR A 21 -8.01 15.80 13.56
N ASP A 22 -7.03 15.11 13.00
CA ASP A 22 -6.73 13.72 13.34
C ASP A 22 -5.68 13.60 14.46
N HIS A 23 -5.50 12.40 15.02
CA HIS A 23 -4.48 12.05 16.00
C HIS A 23 -3.05 12.34 15.52
N LEU A 24 -2.79 12.27 14.20
CA LEU A 24 -1.51 12.63 13.60
C LEU A 24 -1.31 14.15 13.44
N GLY A 25 -2.30 14.97 13.82
CA GLY A 25 -2.28 16.43 13.68
C GLY A 25 -2.68 16.93 12.29
N ASN A 26 -3.06 16.04 11.38
CA ASN A 26 -3.56 16.41 10.05
C ASN A 26 -4.87 17.20 10.17
N LYS A 27 -5.01 18.25 9.36
CA LYS A 27 -6.19 19.13 9.39
C LYS A 27 -7.04 18.94 8.14
N TYR A 28 -8.34 18.75 8.34
CA TYR A 28 -9.29 18.45 7.27
C TYR A 28 -10.21 19.62 7.02
N TYR A 29 -10.40 19.92 5.74
CA TYR A 29 -11.19 21.05 5.27
C TYR A 29 -12.22 20.62 4.22
N PHE A 30 -13.40 21.23 4.30
CA PHE A 30 -14.44 21.13 3.30
C PHE A 30 -14.54 22.44 2.52
N ILE A 31 -14.48 22.36 1.20
CA ILE A 31 -14.74 23.48 0.31
C ILE A 31 -16.15 23.31 -0.23
N PRO A 32 -17.11 24.18 0.14
CA PRO A 32 -18.45 24.16 -0.43
C PRO A 32 -18.43 24.66 -1.89
N GLU A 33 -19.46 24.29 -2.64
CA GLU A 33 -19.67 24.81 -3.99
C GLU A 33 -19.80 26.33 -3.96
N GLN A 34 -18.96 27.00 -4.74
CA GLN A 34 -18.96 28.46 -4.82
C GLN A 34 -18.60 28.93 -6.22
N LYS A 35 -19.14 30.09 -6.58
CA LYS A 35 -18.80 30.77 -7.83
C LYS A 35 -17.69 31.78 -7.52
N SER A 36 -16.55 31.66 -8.19
CA SER A 36 -15.50 32.66 -8.05
C SER A 36 -15.95 33.99 -8.64
N TRP A 37 -15.28 35.09 -8.25
CA TRP A 37 -15.52 36.41 -8.85
C TRP A 37 -15.43 36.40 -10.38
N THR A 38 -14.50 35.60 -10.93
CA THR A 38 -14.30 35.40 -12.38
C THR A 38 -15.41 34.54 -13.02
N GLY A 39 -16.44 34.15 -12.28
CA GLY A 39 -17.56 33.35 -12.77
C GLY A 39 -17.27 31.86 -12.91
N ARG A 40 -16.09 31.37 -12.50
CA ARG A 40 -15.77 29.94 -12.54
C ARG A 40 -16.51 29.21 -11.42
N HIS A 41 -17.14 28.09 -11.75
CA HIS A 41 -17.80 27.22 -10.79
C HIS A 41 -16.77 26.31 -10.12
N VAL A 42 -16.57 26.46 -8.81
CA VAL A 42 -15.74 25.58 -8.00
C VAL A 42 -16.64 24.50 -7.41
N ARG A 43 -16.38 23.24 -7.77
CA ARG A 43 -17.09 22.07 -7.22
C ARG A 43 -16.71 21.86 -5.75
N ALA A 44 -17.60 21.23 -4.99
CA ALA A 44 -17.29 20.85 -3.63
C ALA A 44 -16.09 19.90 -3.63
N LYS A 45 -15.12 20.18 -2.75
CA LYS A 45 -13.92 19.36 -2.62
C LYS A 45 -13.56 19.21 -1.14
N ARG A 46 -13.06 18.03 -0.78
CA ARG A 46 -12.48 17.73 0.53
C ARG A 46 -10.96 17.81 0.40
N MET A 47 -10.31 18.47 1.34
CA MET A 47 -8.86 18.65 1.33
C MET A 47 -8.26 18.35 2.70
N VAL A 48 -7.02 17.86 2.66
CA VAL A 48 -6.19 17.65 3.84
C VAL A 48 -5.00 18.60 3.78
N ILE A 49 -4.64 19.14 4.93
CA ILE A 49 -3.36 19.81 5.15
C ILE A 49 -2.60 18.92 6.12
N ALA A 50 -1.49 18.34 5.64
CA ALA A 50 -0.64 17.50 6.46
C ALA A 50 -0.04 18.31 7.61
N ALA A 51 0.15 17.67 8.77
CA ALA A 51 0.82 18.28 9.89
C ALA A 51 2.31 18.54 9.60
N ASN A 52 2.92 17.62 8.84
CA ASN A 52 4.32 17.71 8.45
C ASN A 52 4.47 18.64 7.23
N PRO A 53 5.36 19.64 7.30
CA PRO A 53 5.53 20.64 6.23
C PRO A 53 6.23 20.12 4.99
N THR A 54 6.89 18.97 5.08
CA THR A 54 7.65 18.30 4.02
C THR A 54 6.70 17.46 3.15
N GLU A 55 6.14 18.05 2.10
CA GLU A 55 5.20 17.37 1.17
C GLU A 55 5.77 16.07 0.55
N TYR A 56 7.10 15.96 0.44
CA TYR A 56 7.79 14.78 -0.09
C TYR A 56 7.90 13.61 0.90
N GLU A 57 7.57 13.81 2.18
CA GLU A 57 7.55 12.75 3.20
C GLU A 57 6.18 12.10 3.34
N TYR A 58 5.31 12.26 2.33
CA TYR A 58 4.05 11.54 2.28
C TYR A 58 4.30 10.04 2.12
N VAL A 59 4.24 9.31 3.24
CA VAL A 59 4.25 7.84 3.25
C VAL A 59 2.81 7.34 3.15
N GLU A 60 2.60 6.27 2.37
CA GLU A 60 1.34 5.55 2.33
C GLU A 60 0.96 5.09 3.75
N GLY A 61 -0.17 5.59 4.28
CA GLY A 61 -0.61 5.37 5.67
C GLY A 61 -0.49 6.58 6.60
N SER A 62 -0.01 7.73 6.11
CA SER A 62 -0.01 9.00 6.86
C SER A 62 -1.39 9.62 7.10
N ILE A 63 -2.44 9.05 6.49
CA ILE A 63 -3.84 9.45 6.66
C ILE A 63 -4.61 8.23 7.21
N PRO A 64 -5.38 8.37 8.29
CA PRO A 64 -6.24 7.30 8.76
C PRO A 64 -7.29 6.92 7.72
N ILE A 65 -7.70 5.66 7.74
CA ILE A 65 -8.55 5.06 6.71
C ILE A 65 -9.94 5.72 6.70
N GLU A 66 -10.43 6.13 7.86
CA GLU A 66 -11.71 6.79 8.06
C GLU A 66 -11.74 8.17 7.38
N TRP A 67 -10.65 8.92 7.56
CA TRP A 67 -10.46 10.23 6.94
C TRP A 67 -10.20 10.12 5.44
N ASP A 68 -9.45 9.11 5.00
CA ASP A 68 -9.26 8.81 3.58
C ASP A 68 -10.60 8.45 2.89
N ALA A 69 -11.43 7.63 3.54
CA ALA A 69 -12.77 7.31 3.05
C ALA A 69 -13.67 8.55 2.94
N TRP A 70 -13.56 9.48 3.89
CA TRP A 70 -14.24 10.76 3.81
C TRP A 70 -13.67 11.62 2.66
N ILE A 71 -12.36 11.81 2.52
CA ILE A 71 -11.80 12.62 1.41
C ILE A 71 -12.21 12.08 0.05
N ARG A 72 -12.22 10.75 -0.12
CA ARG A 72 -12.60 10.08 -1.36
C ARG A 72 -14.09 10.13 -1.69
N GLY A 73 -14.94 10.67 -0.82
CA GLY A 73 -16.37 10.73 -1.07
C GLY A 73 -17.16 9.48 -0.67
N LYS A 74 -16.50 8.44 -0.13
CA LYS A 74 -17.18 7.19 0.27
C LYS A 74 -18.12 7.42 1.47
N ARG A 75 -17.71 8.29 2.40
CA ARG A 75 -18.51 8.71 3.55
C ARG A 75 -19.05 10.13 3.34
N LYS A 76 -20.27 10.43 3.80
CA LYS A 76 -20.83 11.80 3.75
C LYS A 76 -20.35 12.63 4.94
N GLU A 77 -20.41 12.05 6.13
CA GLU A 77 -20.04 12.68 7.40
C GLU A 77 -18.57 12.43 7.73
N PRO A 78 -17.89 13.40 8.38
CA PRO A 78 -16.53 13.21 8.85
C PRO A 78 -16.48 12.19 9.99
N PRO A 79 -15.36 11.46 10.13
CA PRO A 79 -15.22 10.52 11.24
C PRO A 79 -15.07 11.24 12.58
N THR A 80 -15.48 10.55 13.65
CA THR A 80 -15.31 11.04 15.02
C THR A 80 -13.98 10.54 15.58
N MET A 81 -13.33 11.32 16.44
CA MET A 81 -12.05 10.94 17.06
C MET A 81 -12.12 9.59 17.81
N GLU A 82 -13.23 9.34 18.51
CA GLU A 82 -13.47 8.08 19.22
C GLU A 82 -13.56 6.88 18.27
N GLU A 83 -14.14 7.06 17.08
CA GLU A 83 -14.24 6.01 16.07
C GLU A 83 -12.86 5.62 15.56
N VAL A 84 -12.02 6.63 15.26
CA VAL A 84 -10.65 6.42 14.78
C VAL A 84 -9.84 5.63 15.83
N LEU A 85 -9.89 6.05 17.09
CA LEU A 85 -9.17 5.37 18.18
C LEU A 85 -9.67 3.93 18.40
N LYS A 86 -10.98 3.69 18.32
CA LYS A 86 -11.55 2.35 18.44
C LYS A 86 -11.09 1.43 17.31
N ASN A 87 -11.00 1.95 16.08
CA ASN A 87 -10.55 1.17 14.95
C ASN A 87 -9.05 0.84 15.04
N GLU A 88 -8.23 1.76 15.54
CA GLU A 88 -6.82 1.52 15.84
C GLU A 88 -6.63 0.39 16.83
N SER A 89 -7.29 0.44 17.99
CA SER A 89 -7.21 -0.64 18.98
C SER A 89 -7.67 -1.99 18.39
N SER A 90 -8.71 -1.97 17.55
CA SER A 90 -9.19 -3.17 16.86
C SER A 90 -8.14 -3.74 15.90
N ARG A 91 -7.43 -2.89 15.16
CA ARG A 91 -6.33 -3.31 14.26
C ARG A 91 -5.18 -3.93 15.05
N GLU A 92 -4.81 -3.35 16.19
CA GLU A 92 -3.77 -3.89 17.06
C GLU A 92 -4.16 -5.26 17.60
N HIS A 93 -5.39 -5.42 18.08
CA HIS A 93 -5.91 -6.70 18.54
C HIS A 93 -5.93 -7.77 17.45
N ILE A 94 -6.34 -7.43 16.23
CA ILE A 94 -6.32 -8.36 15.10
C ILE A 94 -4.88 -8.78 14.78
N LYS A 95 -3.92 -7.84 14.80
CA LYS A 95 -2.51 -8.14 14.55
C LYS A 95 -1.94 -9.10 15.59
N LEU A 96 -2.29 -8.94 16.87
CA LEU A 96 -1.88 -9.86 17.92
C LEU A 96 -2.47 -11.26 17.72
N LYS A 97 -3.79 -11.33 17.46
CA LYS A 97 -4.47 -12.61 17.19
C LYS A 97 -3.95 -13.31 15.94
N ALA A 98 -3.63 -12.56 14.89
CA ALA A 98 -3.06 -13.11 13.67
C ALA A 98 -1.72 -13.82 13.95
N LYS A 99 -0.83 -13.19 14.71
CA LYS A 99 0.44 -13.81 15.13
C LYS A 99 0.21 -15.08 15.95
N GLU A 100 -0.72 -15.03 16.89
CA GLU A 100 -1.05 -16.18 17.74
C GLU A 100 -1.61 -17.37 16.91
N VAL A 101 -2.39 -17.07 15.86
CA VAL A 101 -2.89 -18.09 14.93
C VAL A 101 -1.76 -18.63 14.06
N GLU A 102 -0.87 -17.78 13.54
CA GLU A 102 0.30 -18.21 12.76
C GLU A 102 1.22 -19.12 13.58
N GLU A 103 1.50 -18.79 14.84
CA GLU A 103 2.31 -19.63 15.74
C GLU A 103 1.65 -20.99 16.01
N ARG A 104 0.33 -21.01 16.22
CA ARG A 104 -0.42 -22.26 16.38
C ARG A 104 -0.40 -23.12 15.12
N ASP A 105 -0.58 -22.50 13.96
CA ASP A 105 -0.54 -23.19 12.67
C ASP A 105 0.83 -23.81 12.40
N LEU A 106 1.91 -23.05 12.63
CA LEU A 106 3.28 -23.55 12.54
C LEU A 106 3.55 -24.72 13.49
N ALA A 107 3.05 -24.65 14.73
CA ALA A 107 3.20 -25.74 15.70
C ALA A 107 2.42 -27.00 15.30
N LEU A 108 1.24 -26.84 14.68
CA LEU A 108 0.46 -27.97 14.14
C LEU A 108 1.18 -28.59 12.94
N GLN A 109 1.65 -27.77 11.99
CA GLN A 109 2.43 -28.24 10.85
C GLN A 109 3.69 -29.01 11.29
N ALA A 110 4.38 -28.55 12.35
CA ALA A 110 5.55 -29.23 12.90
C ALA A 110 5.19 -30.63 13.47
N LYS A 111 4.04 -30.76 14.16
CA LYS A 111 3.57 -32.06 14.64
C LYS A 111 3.15 -32.99 13.51
N GLU A 112 2.43 -32.48 12.52
CA GLU A 112 2.03 -33.25 11.33
C GLU A 112 3.24 -33.75 10.54
N TYR A 113 4.32 -32.97 10.54
CA TYR A 113 5.62 -33.37 9.99
C TYR A 113 6.25 -34.51 10.81
N GLU A 114 6.29 -34.41 12.14
CA GLU A 114 6.80 -35.47 13.03
C GLU A 114 6.00 -36.77 12.88
N GLU A 115 4.68 -36.67 12.72
CA GLU A 115 3.78 -37.80 12.49
C GLU A 115 3.84 -38.35 11.06
N GLY A 116 4.53 -37.66 10.13
CA GLY A 116 4.69 -38.07 8.74
C GLY A 116 3.43 -37.97 7.89
N LEU A 117 2.42 -37.20 8.34
CA LEU A 117 1.16 -36.99 7.64
C LEU A 117 1.29 -35.98 6.49
N VAL A 118 2.26 -35.06 6.59
CA VAL A 118 2.50 -34.01 5.59
C VAL A 118 3.88 -34.17 4.97
N ALA A 119 3.92 -34.19 3.63
CA ALA A 119 5.17 -34.28 2.87
C ALA A 119 5.96 -32.95 2.96
N THR A 120 7.26 -33.06 3.25
CA THR A 120 8.16 -31.92 3.31
C THR A 120 8.25 -31.24 1.93
N PRO A 121 8.13 -29.90 1.80
CA PRO A 121 8.39 -29.23 0.52
C PRO A 121 9.87 -29.33 0.09
N ALA A 122 10.77 -29.71 1.00
CA ALA A 122 12.19 -29.91 0.71
C ALA A 122 12.48 -31.12 -0.22
N GLY A 123 11.50 -31.98 -0.48
CA GLY A 123 11.68 -33.20 -1.28
C GLY A 123 11.35 -33.09 -2.77
N THR A 124 10.67 -32.04 -3.23
CA THR A 124 10.33 -31.91 -4.66
C THR A 124 11.38 -31.14 -5.43
N MET A 125 12.65 -31.52 -5.31
CA MET A 125 13.57 -31.32 -6.42
C MET A 125 13.12 -32.28 -7.51
N ALA A 126 12.20 -31.84 -8.39
CA ALA A 126 11.89 -32.61 -9.59
C ALA A 126 13.22 -32.84 -10.31
N LYS A 127 13.77 -34.06 -10.26
CA LYS A 127 15.06 -34.36 -10.88
C LYS A 127 14.74 -34.94 -12.25
N GLY A 128 14.66 -34.08 -13.26
CA GLY A 128 14.32 -34.49 -14.63
C GLY A 128 14.52 -33.38 -15.65
N HIS A 129 14.40 -33.71 -16.93
CA HIS A 129 14.55 -32.78 -18.05
C HIS A 129 13.63 -31.54 -17.96
N ALA A 130 12.50 -31.65 -17.27
CA ALA A 130 11.52 -30.58 -17.07
C ALA A 130 11.87 -29.61 -15.91
N ALA A 131 12.89 -29.91 -15.11
CA ALA A 131 13.25 -29.12 -13.93
C ALA A 131 14.51 -28.27 -14.11
N ALA A 132 15.04 -28.19 -15.33
CA ALA A 132 16.14 -27.30 -15.65
C ALA A 132 15.63 -25.85 -15.65
N THR A 133 15.90 -25.09 -14.58
CA THR A 133 15.71 -23.63 -14.57
C THR A 133 16.84 -22.99 -15.38
N SER A 134 16.65 -22.85 -16.70
CA SER A 134 17.57 -22.12 -17.58
C SER A 134 17.38 -20.60 -17.52
N PHE A 135 16.31 -20.14 -16.88
CA PHE A 135 16.00 -18.72 -16.74
C PHE A 135 16.89 -18.08 -15.66
N GLY A 136 17.78 -17.16 -16.06
CA GLY A 136 18.63 -16.39 -15.16
C GLY A 136 20.00 -17.00 -14.84
N LYS A 137 20.43 -18.07 -15.51
CA LYS A 137 21.84 -18.52 -15.41
C LYS A 137 22.73 -17.59 -16.25
N GLU A 138 23.70 -16.97 -15.60
CA GLU A 138 24.74 -16.13 -16.25
C GLU A 138 25.86 -16.97 -16.90
N GLU A 139 25.88 -18.29 -16.66
CA GLU A 139 26.86 -19.20 -17.22
C GLU A 139 26.55 -19.49 -18.69
N ILE A 140 27.27 -18.84 -19.59
CA ILE A 140 27.17 -19.06 -21.03
C ILE A 140 27.94 -20.34 -21.37
N SER A 141 27.24 -21.40 -21.76
CA SER A 141 27.85 -22.67 -22.16
C SER A 141 28.32 -22.65 -23.62
N GLU A 142 29.44 -23.31 -23.92
CA GLU A 142 29.91 -23.48 -25.30
C GLU A 142 28.98 -24.38 -26.14
N HIS A 143 28.36 -25.37 -25.50
CA HIS A 143 27.45 -26.31 -26.16
C HIS A 143 26.00 -25.77 -26.16
N PRO A 144 25.27 -25.92 -27.28
CA PRO A 144 23.86 -25.54 -27.35
C PRO A 144 23.02 -26.47 -26.46
N THR A 145 22.05 -25.89 -25.75
CA THR A 145 21.14 -26.66 -24.88
C THR A 145 19.70 -26.41 -25.33
N SER A 146 18.93 -27.50 -25.48
CA SER A 146 17.50 -27.44 -25.79
C SER A 146 16.70 -27.92 -24.59
N THR A 147 15.79 -27.09 -24.06
CA THR A 147 14.86 -27.46 -22.99
C THR A 147 13.44 -27.21 -23.45
N ALA A 148 12.70 -28.29 -23.71
CA ALA A 148 11.34 -28.28 -24.24
C ALA A 148 11.19 -27.34 -25.45
N ASN A 149 10.54 -26.18 -25.27
CA ASN A 149 10.29 -25.19 -26.33
C ASN A 149 11.35 -24.08 -26.41
N THR A 150 12.37 -24.08 -25.54
CA THR A 150 13.41 -23.04 -25.52
C THR A 150 14.75 -23.63 -25.94
N PHE A 151 15.27 -23.16 -27.06
CA PHE A 151 16.61 -23.44 -27.53
C PHE A 151 17.55 -22.31 -27.09
N GLN A 152 18.60 -22.63 -26.33
CA GLN A 152 19.67 -21.71 -25.99
C GLN A 152 20.90 -22.03 -26.87
N PRO A 153 21.27 -21.15 -27.81
CA PRO A 153 22.47 -21.35 -28.61
C PRO A 153 23.71 -21.22 -27.72
N GLY A 154 24.69 -22.10 -27.90
CA GLY A 154 25.98 -21.99 -27.24
C GLY A 154 26.80 -20.84 -27.83
N SER A 155 27.63 -20.18 -27.00
CA SER A 155 28.56 -19.15 -27.50
C SER A 155 29.94 -19.77 -27.71
N TRP A 156 30.50 -19.60 -28.90
CA TRP A 156 31.88 -20.01 -29.17
C TRP A 156 32.86 -19.00 -28.57
N ALA A 157 33.71 -19.44 -27.64
CA ALA A 157 34.81 -18.65 -27.10
C ALA A 157 36.14 -19.11 -27.72
N PRO A 158 36.95 -18.22 -28.31
CA PRO A 158 38.22 -18.60 -28.91
C PRO A 158 39.21 -19.01 -27.80
N THR A 159 39.71 -20.25 -27.85
CA THR A 159 40.75 -20.72 -26.93
C THR A 159 42.02 -19.88 -27.11
N SER A 160 42.49 -19.20 -26.05
CA SER A 160 43.79 -18.53 -26.08
C SER A 160 44.89 -19.60 -26.02
N LYS A 161 45.31 -20.12 -27.18
CA LYS A 161 46.53 -20.93 -27.25
C LYS A 161 47.73 -20.00 -27.04
N LYS A 162 48.58 -20.35 -26.07
CA LYS A 162 49.89 -19.73 -25.81
C LYS A 162 50.82 -19.89 -27.01
#